data_AF-A0A2E4EBH3-F1
#
_entry.id   AF-A0A2E4EBH3-F1
#
_cell.length_a   1.000
_cell.length_b   1.000
_cell.length_c   1.000
_cell.angle_alpha   90.00
_cell.angle_beta   90.00
_cell.angle_gamma   90.00
#
_symmetry.space_group_name_H-M   'P 1'
#
loop_
_entity.id
_entity.type
_entity.pdbx_description
1 polymer ?
#
loop_
_entity_poly.entity_id
_entity_poly.type
_entity_poly.pdbx_seq_one_letter_code
_entity_poly.pdbx_strand_id
1 'polypeptide(L)' 'MGHNATMWVMYQGQRKYVIALSFTERLFALVDSKDSYPADVWQWVRCENVELIKCKTLQFPTQNKLNK' A
#
# COMPACT_ATOMS: atom_id res chain seq x y z
N MET A 1 8.01 17.32 6.35
CA MET A 1 7.17 16.97 5.18
C MET A 1 6.87 15.48 5.29
N GLY A 2 5.66 15.13 5.73
CA GLY A 2 5.27 13.74 5.97
C GLY A 2 4.85 13.08 4.66
N HIS A 3 5.75 12.33 4.02
CA HIS A 3 5.42 11.45 2.90
C HIS A 3 4.75 10.18 3.47
N ASN A 4 3.58 10.32 4.07
CA ASN A 4 2.80 9.17 4.54
C ASN A 4 2.11 8.54 3.32
N ALA A 5 2.88 7.84 2.48
CA ALA A 5 2.30 6.90 1.55
C ALA A 5 1.60 5.82 2.39
N THR A 6 0.28 5.65 2.19
CA THR A 6 -0.57 4.71 2.94
C THR A 6 -1.02 3.56 2.05
N MET A 7 -0.15 3.15 1.12
CA MET A 7 -0.50 2.18 0.08
C MET A 7 0.32 0.90 0.19
N TRP A 8 -0.32 -0.21 -0.13
CA TRP A 8 0.31 -1.51 -0.31
C TRP A 8 0.35 -1.84 -1.79
N VAL A 9 1.46 -2.42 -2.24
CA VAL A 9 1.68 -2.85 -3.63
C VAL A 9 2.17 -4.30 -3.65
N MET A 10 2.04 -4.95 -4.80
CA MET A 10 2.74 -6.21 -5.07
C MET A 10 4.03 -5.91 -5.82
N TYR A 11 5.14 -6.45 -5.34
CA TYR A 11 6.44 -6.38 -6.00
C TYR A 11 7.07 -7.77 -5.96
N GLN A 12 7.43 -8.31 -7.13
CA GLN A 12 8.00 -9.66 -7.26
C GLN A 12 7.16 -10.75 -6.54
N GLY A 13 5.83 -10.65 -6.63
CA GLY A 13 4.91 -11.59 -6.00
C GLY A 13 4.75 -11.41 -4.47
N GLN A 14 5.42 -10.44 -3.86
CA GLN A 14 5.32 -10.15 -2.43
C GLN A 14 4.57 -8.84 -2.19
N ARG A 15 3.73 -8.82 -1.14
CA ARG A 15 3.06 -7.61 -0.69
C ARG A 15 4.05 -6.72 0.08
N LYS A 16 4.24 -5.49 -0.36
CA LYS A 16 5.13 -4.49 0.26
C LYS A 16 4.37 -3.21 0.58
N TYR A 17 4.80 -2.52 1.62
CA TYR A 17 4.28 -1.21 2.01
C TYR A 17 5.12 -0.11 1.38
N VAL A 18 4.47 0.88 0.79
CA VAL A 18 5.16 2.07 0.28
C VAL A 18 5.33 3.05 1.42
N ILE A 19 6.57 3.24 1.90
CA ILE A 19 6.89 4.15 3.01
C ILE A 19 7.21 5.57 2.54
N ALA A 20 7.73 5.72 1.32
CA ALA A 20 8.04 7.00 0.70
C ALA A 20 7.92 6.91 -0.83
N LEU A 21 7.84 8.07 -1.48
CA LEU A 21 7.76 8.17 -2.94
C LEU A 21 8.54 9.39 -3.45
N SER A 22 9.01 9.29 -4.69
CA SER A 22 9.62 10.38 -5.46
C SER A 22 8.85 10.51 -6.78
N PHE A 23 8.07 11.58 -6.95
CA PHE A 23 7.30 11.79 -8.18
C PHE A 23 8.20 12.13 -9.38
N THR A 24 9.24 12.94 -9.15
CA THR A 24 10.19 13.35 -10.19
C THR A 24 10.91 12.14 -10.78
N GLU A 25 11.32 11.20 -9.93
CA GLU A 25 12.07 10.02 -10.36
C GLU A 25 11.19 8.80 -10.61
N ARG A 26 9.88 8.91 -10.32
CA ARG A 26 8.89 7.83 -10.40
C ARG A 26 9.32 6.60 -9.59
N LEU A 27 9.68 6.83 -8.34
CA LEU A 27 10.14 5.79 -7.41
C LEU A 27 9.21 5.62 -6.21
N PHE A 28 9.13 4.39 -5.73
CA PHE A 28 8.58 4.01 -4.44
C PHE A 28 9.66 3.39 -3.56
N ALA A 29 9.71 3.80 -2.29
CA ALA A 29 10.46 3.11 -1.26
C ALA A 29 9.58 2.04 -0.62
N LEU A 30 9.99 0.78 -0.71
CA LEU A 30 9.25 -0.39 -0.25
C LEU A 30 9.86 -0.96 1.04
N VAL A 31 8.98 -1.43 1.93
CA VAL A 31 9.31 -2.17 3.17
C VAL A 31 8.27 -3.28 3.41
N ASP A 32 8.56 -4.21 4.31
CA ASP A 32 7.71 -5.39 4.55
C ASP A 32 6.47 -5.12 5.43
N SER A 33 6.59 -4.22 6.42
CA SER A 33 5.47 -3.77 7.27
C SER A 33 5.32 -2.24 7.20
N LYS A 34 4.31 -1.71 7.88
CA LYS A 34 4.17 -0.28 8.17
C LYS A 34 4.99 0.15 9.41
N ASP A 35 5.45 -0.81 10.20
CA ASP A 35 6.02 -0.57 11.53
C ASP A 35 7.48 -0.10 11.46
N SER A 36 7.74 1.15 11.88
CA SER A 36 9.05 1.82 12.05
C SER A 36 10.28 1.13 11.44
N TYR A 37 10.77 1.67 10.32
CA TYR A 37 11.96 1.17 9.63
C TYR A 37 13.04 2.25 9.47
N PRO A 38 14.32 1.93 9.76
CA PRO A 38 15.44 2.81 9.41
C PRO A 38 15.54 2.95 7.88
N ALA A 39 16.07 4.08 7.40
CA ALA A 39 16.16 4.36 5.96
C ALA A 39 16.97 3.29 5.18
N ASP A 40 17.90 2.61 5.86
CA ASP A 40 18.82 1.63 5.25
C ASP A 40 18.13 0.35 4.77
N VAL A 41 16.90 0.08 5.21
CA VAL A 41 16.12 -1.08 4.75
C VAL A 41 15.15 -0.75 3.62
N TRP A 42 15.13 0.50 3.15
CA TRP A 42 14.21 0.94 2.10
C TRP A 42 14.67 0.41 0.75
N GLN A 43 13.78 -0.28 0.06
CA GLN A 43 14.02 -0.72 -1.29
C GLN A 43 13.38 0.25 -2.28
N TRP A 44 14.19 1.06 -2.96
CA TRP A 44 13.71 1.98 -4.00
C TRP A 44 13.47 1.25 -5.31
N VAL A 45 12.24 1.32 -5.82
CA VAL A 45 11.82 0.68 -7.07
C VAL A 45 11.05 1.65 -7.96
N ARG A 46 11.11 1.46 -9.28
CA ARG A 46 10.29 2.22 -10.24
C ARG A 46 8.82 1.87 -10.08
N CYS A 47 7.94 2.88 -10.12
CA CYS A 47 6.49 2.68 -9.98
C CYS A 47 5.90 1.73 -11.05
N GLU A 48 6.51 1.67 -12.23
CA GLU A 48 6.09 0.77 -13.32
C GLU A 48 6.37 -0.72 -13.04
N ASN A 49 7.19 -1.03 -12.04
CA ASN A 49 7.57 -2.40 -11.69
C ASN A 49 6.74 -2.97 -10.53
N VAL A 50 5.72 -2.25 -10.06
CA VAL A 50 4.84 -2.71 -8.97
C VAL A 50 3.41 -2.83 -9.47
N GLU A 51 2.64 -3.73 -8.87
CA GLU A 51 1.22 -3.88 -9.16
C GLU A 51 0.38 -3.26 -8.02
N LEU A 52 -0.64 -2.50 -8.39
CA LEU A 52 -1.58 -1.93 -7.42
C LEU A 52 -2.53 -2.99 -6.89
N ILE A 53 -2.65 -3.07 -5.56
CA ILE A 53 -3.64 -3.95 -4.93
C ILE A 53 -5.03 -3.36 -5.15
N LYS A 54 -5.90 -4.09 -5.85
CA LYS A 54 -7.29 -3.69 -6.08
C LYS A 54 -8.05 -3.68 -4.74
N CYS A 55 -8.57 -2.51 -4.35
CA CYS A 55 -9.50 -2.41 -3.24
C CYS A 55 -10.81 -3.15 -3.58
N LYS A 56 -11.28 -3.99 -2.65
CA LYS A 56 -12.62 -4.59 -2.74
C LYS A 56 -13.57 -3.79 -1.85
N THR A 57 -14.69 -3.37 -2.40
CA THR A 57 -15.78 -2.78 -1.62
C THR A 57 -16.43 -3.88 -0.80
N LEU A 58 -16.43 -3.75 0.53
CA LEU A 58 -17.18 -4.64 1.42
C LEU A 58 -18.66 -4.25 1.36
N GLN A 59 -19.53 -5.19 1.04
CA GLN A 59 -20.97 -5.02 1.19
C GLN A 59 -21.38 -5.58 2.56
N PHE A 60 -21.95 -4.72 3.40
CA PHE A 60 -22.53 -5.15 4.66
C PHE A 60 -23.98 -5.58 4.42
N PRO A 61 -24.43 -6.70 5.01
CA PRO A 61 -25.81 -7.12 4.87
C PRO A 61 -26.73 -6.08 5.53
N THR A 62 -27.68 -5.54 4.77
CA THR A 62 -28.73 -4.68 5.30
C THR A 62 -29.57 -5.51 6.25
N GLN A 63 -29.61 -5.13 7.54
CA GLN A 63 -30.52 -5.77 8.50
C GLN A 63 -31.96 -5.45 8.10
N ASN A 64 -32.60 -6.37 7.37
CA ASN A 64 -34.06 -6.35 7.25
C ASN A 64 -34.62 -6.59 8.63
N LYS A 65 -35.17 -5.53 9.23
CA LYS A 65 -35.88 -5.58 10.50
C LYS A 65 -36.92 -6.68 10.41
N LEU A 66 -36.75 -7.67 11.28
CA LEU A 66 -37.65 -8.78 11.50
C LEU A 66 -39.05 -8.20 11.81
N ASN A 67 -40.02 -8.47 10.94
CA ASN A 67 -41.41 -8.09 11.16
C ASN A 67 -41.91 -8.73 12.47
N LYS A 68 -42.52 -7.92 13.34
CA LYS A 68 -43.44 -8.35 14.38
C LYS A 68 -44.76 -7.64 14.17
#